data_AF-A0A9X1FB88-F1
#
_entry.id   AF-A0A9X1FB88-F1
#
_cell.length_a   1.000
_cell.length_b   1.000
_cell.length_c   1.000
_cell.angle_alpha   90.00
_cell.angle_beta   90.00
_cell.angle_gamma   90.00
#
_symmetry.space_group_name_H-M   'P 1'
#
loop_
_entity.id
_entity.type
_entity.pdbx_description
1 polymer ?
#
loop_
_entity_poly.entity_id
_entity_poly.type
_entity_poly.pdbx_seq_one_letter_code
_entity_poly.pdbx_strand_id
1 'polypeptide(L)'
;SIEYKNQHKEKLNSLIFDLYELSYNEKQRIKDSLIKKATVKNSSIGKYQEQLKLTLKPFFKNPLNQDFYHYKDFSLLVFDVFLNSSEKNSQTSKKVSKYTLNEIFKNDVTENFLASQEMIYGEDCIYILKKDDNTNWTETKAFEDGREILKRLLNG
;
A
#
# COMPACT_ATOMS: atom_id res chain seq x y z
N SER A 1 -22.70 -25.89 9.39
CA SER A 1 -21.29 -25.59 9.75
C SER A 1 -21.07 -24.08 9.71
N ILE A 2 -20.00 -23.57 10.33
CA ILE A 2 -19.60 -22.15 10.28
C ILE A 2 -19.36 -21.67 8.82
N GLU A 3 -18.83 -22.56 7.98
CA GLU A 3 -18.65 -22.35 6.54
C GLU A 3 -19.94 -21.99 5.81
N TYR A 4 -21.03 -22.70 6.11
CA TYR A 4 -22.33 -22.47 5.47
C TYR A 4 -22.85 -21.06 5.76
N LYS A 5 -22.73 -20.60 7.02
CA LYS A 5 -23.10 -19.23 7.42
C LYS A 5 -22.26 -18.17 6.72
N ASN A 6 -20.96 -18.40 6.57
CA ASN A 6 -20.05 -17.46 5.91
C ASN A 6 -20.36 -17.32 4.41
N GLN A 7 -20.64 -18.43 3.72
CA GLN A 7 -21.00 -18.39 2.29
C GLN A 7 -22.30 -17.60 2.04
N HIS A 8 -23.32 -17.79 2.89
CA HIS A 8 -24.57 -17.03 2.77
C HIS A 8 -24.37 -15.54 3.07
N LYS A 9 -23.50 -15.19 4.00
CA LYS A 9 -23.16 -13.80 4.32
C LYS A 9 -22.47 -13.11 3.13
N GLU A 10 -21.49 -13.75 2.51
CA GLU A 10 -20.81 -13.23 1.32
C GLU A 10 -21.78 -13.06 0.14
N LYS A 11 -22.65 -14.04 -0.08
CA LYS A 11 -23.68 -13.98 -1.13
C LYS A 11 -24.69 -12.84 -0.89
N LEU A 12 -25.10 -12.64 0.36
CA LEU A 12 -25.99 -11.54 0.75
C LEU A 12 -25.32 -10.18 0.55
N ASN A 13 -24.05 -10.04 0.95
CA ASN A 13 -23.28 -8.82 0.72
C ASN A 13 -23.17 -8.49 -0.77
N SER A 14 -22.91 -9.50 -1.63
CA SER A 14 -22.87 -9.29 -3.08
C SER A 14 -24.21 -8.79 -3.62
N LEU A 15 -25.33 -9.41 -3.22
CA LEU A 15 -26.66 -9.00 -3.65
C LEU A 15 -27.00 -7.57 -3.20
N ILE A 16 -26.61 -7.18 -1.98
CA ILE A 16 -26.76 -5.81 -1.49
C ILE A 16 -25.94 -4.86 -2.37
N PHE A 17 -24.68 -5.19 -2.65
CA PHE A 17 -23.83 -4.34 -3.49
C PHE A 17 -24.36 -4.17 -4.91
N ASP A 18 -24.96 -5.22 -5.47
CA ASP A 18 -25.57 -5.19 -6.79
C ASP A 18 -26.87 -4.37 -6.78
N LEU A 19 -27.68 -4.46 -5.72
CA LEU A 19 -28.89 -3.65 -5.54
C LEU A 19 -28.59 -2.14 -5.49
N TYR A 20 -27.49 -1.76 -4.84
CA TYR A 20 -27.03 -0.38 -4.75
C TYR A 20 -26.14 0.04 -5.93
N GLU A 21 -25.96 -0.84 -6.94
CA GLU A 21 -25.14 -0.60 -8.12
C GLU A 21 -23.72 -0.08 -7.80
N LEU A 22 -23.16 -0.55 -6.68
CA LEU A 22 -21.87 -0.04 -6.21
C LEU A 22 -20.77 -0.35 -7.22
N SER A 23 -19.88 0.61 -7.48
CA SER A 23 -18.67 0.38 -8.25
C SER A 23 -17.73 -0.58 -7.53
N TYR A 24 -16.79 -1.19 -8.27
CA TYR A 24 -15.79 -2.08 -7.67
C TYR A 24 -15.05 -1.43 -6.48
N ASN A 25 -14.68 -0.16 -6.60
CA ASN A 25 -13.98 0.57 -5.54
C ASN A 25 -14.85 0.81 -4.30
N GLU A 26 -16.15 1.06 -4.48
CA GLU A 26 -17.10 1.22 -3.37
C GLU A 26 -17.34 -0.12 -2.65
N LYS A 27 -17.49 -1.20 -3.42
CA LYS A 27 -17.56 -2.56 -2.85
C LYS A 27 -16.30 -2.88 -2.03
N GLN A 28 -15.13 -2.54 -2.56
CA GLN A 28 -13.85 -2.79 -1.89
C GLN A 28 -13.68 -1.93 -0.63
N ARG A 29 -14.10 -0.67 -0.65
CA ARG A 29 -14.14 0.22 0.52
C ARG A 29 -14.97 -0.37 1.66
N ILE A 30 -16.16 -0.89 1.34
CA ILE A 30 -17.03 -1.51 2.35
C ILE A 30 -16.38 -2.78 2.89
N LYS A 31 -15.83 -3.65 2.02
CA LYS A 31 -15.12 -4.86 2.47
C LYS A 31 -13.96 -4.52 3.40
N ASP A 32 -13.18 -3.50 3.05
CA ASP A 32 -12.03 -3.07 3.84
C ASP A 32 -12.46 -2.49 5.20
N SER A 33 -13.61 -1.80 5.26
CA SER A 33 -14.16 -1.27 6.52
C SER A 33 -14.56 -2.36 7.53
N LEU A 34 -14.78 -3.59 7.05
CA LEU A 34 -15.14 -4.74 7.88
C LEU A 34 -13.92 -5.53 8.38
N ILE A 35 -12.71 -5.16 7.96
CA ILE A 35 -11.47 -5.82 8.38
C ILE A 35 -11.22 -5.52 9.87
N LYS A 36 -10.99 -6.59 10.63
CA LYS A 36 -10.50 -6.46 12.00
C LYS A 36 -8.98 -6.27 11.98
N LYS A 37 -8.50 -5.30 12.78
CA LYS A 37 -7.07 -5.02 12.95
C LYS A 37 -6.30 -6.27 13.31
N ALA A 38 -5.25 -6.55 12.55
CA ALA A 38 -4.31 -7.63 12.76
C ALA A 38 -2.98 -7.31 12.06
N THR A 39 -1.92 -8.04 12.39
CA THR A 39 -0.65 -7.98 11.65
C THR A 39 -0.88 -8.30 10.17
N VAL A 40 -0.19 -7.59 9.29
CA VAL A 40 -0.36 -7.78 7.85
C VAL A 40 0.10 -9.17 7.43
N LYS A 41 -0.64 -9.79 6.50
CA LYS A 41 -0.23 -11.06 5.88
C LYS A 41 0.41 -10.79 4.53
N ASN A 42 1.35 -11.64 4.12
CA ASN A 42 1.99 -11.58 2.80
C ASN A 42 0.97 -11.57 1.64
N SER A 43 -0.16 -12.27 1.78
CA SER A 43 -1.22 -12.26 0.77
C SER A 43 -1.92 -10.91 0.64
N SER A 44 -2.09 -10.17 1.73
CA SER A 44 -2.64 -8.80 1.71
C SER A 44 -1.66 -7.83 1.05
N ILE A 45 -0.35 -7.99 1.33
CA ILE A 45 0.70 -7.21 0.67
C ILE A 45 0.69 -7.47 -0.84
N GLY A 46 0.60 -8.73 -1.27
CA GLY A 46 0.54 -9.06 -2.70
C GLY A 46 -0.63 -8.37 -3.42
N LYS A 47 -1.82 -8.38 -2.81
CA LYS A 47 -3.01 -7.68 -3.35
C LYS A 47 -2.81 -6.16 -3.41
N TYR A 48 -2.20 -5.60 -2.37
CA TYR A 48 -1.84 -4.18 -2.33
C TYR A 48 -0.89 -3.82 -3.49
N GLN A 49 0.15 -4.62 -3.71
CA GLN A 49 1.11 -4.45 -4.81
C GLN A 49 0.43 -4.48 -6.17
N GLU A 50 -0.38 -5.51 -6.42
CA GLU A 50 -1.12 -5.66 -7.66
C GLU A 50 -2.03 -4.46 -7.92
N GLN A 51 -2.81 -4.03 -6.93
CA GLN A 51 -3.73 -2.91 -7.09
C GLN A 51 -3.03 -1.57 -7.28
N LEU A 52 -1.92 -1.34 -6.58
CA LEU A 52 -1.10 -0.14 -6.77
C LEU A 52 -0.46 -0.14 -8.15
N LYS A 53 0.05 -1.29 -8.61
CA LYS A 53 0.57 -1.45 -9.97
C LYS A 53 -0.49 -1.17 -11.01
N LEU A 54 -1.71 -1.69 -10.84
CA LEU A 54 -2.84 -1.42 -11.74
C LEU A 54 -3.18 0.07 -11.80
N THR A 55 -3.10 0.76 -10.67
CA THR A 55 -3.38 2.20 -10.57
C THR A 55 -2.32 3.05 -11.28
N LEU A 56 -1.03 2.70 -11.12
CA LEU A 56 0.08 3.47 -11.67
C LEU A 56 0.41 3.11 -13.12
N LYS A 57 0.28 1.83 -13.52
CA LYS A 57 0.68 1.30 -14.83
C LYS A 57 0.21 2.12 -16.04
N PRO A 58 -1.01 2.68 -16.09
CA PRO A 58 -1.44 3.49 -17.24
C PRO A 58 -0.59 4.76 -17.47
N PHE A 59 0.15 5.22 -16.46
CA PHE A 59 0.89 6.48 -16.48
C PHE A 59 2.41 6.31 -16.68
N PHE A 60 2.91 5.07 -16.65
CA PHE A 60 4.34 4.79 -16.83
C PHE A 60 4.57 3.85 -18.01
N LYS A 61 5.52 4.21 -18.89
CA LYS A 61 5.91 3.37 -20.04
C LYS A 61 6.75 2.16 -19.62
N ASN A 62 7.49 2.27 -18.51
CA ASN A 62 8.38 1.23 -18.01
C ASN A 62 7.67 0.34 -16.98
N PRO A 63 8.04 -0.95 -16.87
CA PRO A 63 7.55 -1.81 -15.82
C PRO A 63 7.99 -1.28 -14.45
N LEU A 64 7.03 -1.10 -13.55
CA LEU A 64 7.29 -0.73 -12.17
C LEU A 64 7.89 -1.95 -11.44
N ASN A 65 9.11 -1.81 -10.93
CA ASN A 65 9.69 -2.75 -9.99
C ASN A 65 9.21 -2.39 -8.59
N GLN A 66 8.81 -3.41 -7.83
CA GLN A 66 8.22 -3.25 -6.52
C GLN A 66 8.90 -4.22 -5.54
N ASP A 67 9.32 -3.70 -4.40
CA ASP A 67 9.90 -4.49 -3.31
C ASP A 67 9.25 -4.11 -1.98
N PHE A 68 9.32 -4.98 -0.98
CA PHE A 68 8.80 -4.70 0.34
C PHE A 68 9.74 -5.20 1.44
N TYR A 69 9.80 -4.46 2.53
CA TYR A 69 10.61 -4.82 3.68
C TYR A 69 9.85 -4.60 4.99
N HIS A 70 9.79 -5.64 5.81
CA HIS A 70 9.27 -5.56 7.17
C HIS A 70 10.37 -5.11 8.14
N TYR A 71 10.25 -3.89 8.64
CA TYR A 71 11.01 -3.41 9.80
C TYR A 71 10.32 -3.86 11.08
N LYS A 72 10.62 -5.10 11.50
CA LYS A 72 10.04 -5.71 12.70
C LYS A 72 10.29 -4.89 13.97
N ASP A 73 11.48 -4.27 14.08
CA ASP A 73 11.89 -3.49 15.25
C ASP A 73 10.99 -2.25 15.49
N PHE A 74 10.29 -1.77 14.45
CA PHE A 74 9.40 -0.61 14.52
C PHE A 74 7.96 -0.91 14.12
N SER A 75 7.62 -2.18 13.82
CA SER A 75 6.33 -2.56 13.26
C SER A 75 5.95 -1.71 12.03
N LEU A 76 6.92 -1.47 11.16
CA LEU A 76 6.79 -0.70 9.92
C LEU A 76 6.97 -1.60 8.70
N LEU A 77 6.18 -1.34 7.66
CA LEU A 77 6.39 -1.94 6.35
C LEU A 77 6.73 -0.82 5.36
N VAL A 78 7.85 -1.03 4.65
CA VAL A 78 8.35 -0.12 3.63
C VAL A 78 8.09 -0.75 2.28
N PHE A 79 7.51 0.03 1.38
CA PHE A 79 7.18 -0.40 0.04
C PHE A 79 7.83 0.51 -0.99
N ASP A 80 8.61 -0.08 -1.88
CA ASP A 80 9.44 0.65 -2.84
C ASP A 80 8.82 0.54 -4.23
N VAL A 81 8.66 1.67 -4.92
CA VAL A 81 8.27 1.72 -6.34
C VAL A 81 9.38 2.36 -7.13
N PHE A 82 9.99 1.62 -8.05
CA PHE A 82 10.98 2.16 -8.98
C PHE A 82 10.33 2.55 -10.32
N LEU A 83 10.57 3.77 -10.77
CA LEU A 83 9.95 4.35 -11.98
C LEU A 83 10.74 4.02 -13.26
N ASN A 84 12.02 3.67 -13.13
CA ASN A 84 12.92 3.32 -14.24
C ASN A 84 13.58 1.95 -14.03
N SER A 85 13.71 1.19 -15.12
CA SER A 85 14.22 -0.19 -15.16
C SER A 85 15.75 -0.32 -15.06
N SER A 86 16.46 0.72 -14.64
CA SER A 86 17.90 0.65 -14.43
C SER A 86 18.22 0.06 -13.05
N GLU A 87 18.25 -1.26 -12.97
CA GLU A 87 18.85 -2.03 -11.86
C GLU A 87 20.33 -1.67 -11.57
N LYS A 88 20.95 -0.76 -12.33
CA LYS A 88 22.41 -0.64 -12.39
C LYS A 88 23.09 0.23 -11.34
N ASN A 89 22.38 1.00 -10.51
CA ASN A 89 23.03 1.79 -9.44
C ASN A 89 22.19 1.99 -8.17
N SER A 90 21.04 1.32 -8.05
CA SER A 90 20.20 1.45 -6.86
C SER A 90 20.86 0.69 -5.70
N GLN A 91 21.33 1.42 -4.68
CA GLN A 91 21.70 0.80 -3.41
C GLN A 91 20.50 -0.03 -2.94
N THR A 92 20.74 -1.29 -2.55
CA THR A 92 19.71 -2.27 -2.16
C THR A 92 18.63 -1.60 -1.31
N SER A 93 17.35 -1.82 -1.63
CA SER A 93 16.15 -1.33 -0.92
C SER A 93 16.36 -1.22 0.60
N LYS A 94 16.98 -2.25 1.20
CA LYS A 94 17.38 -2.31 2.62
C LYS A 94 18.31 -1.16 3.10
N LYS A 95 19.32 -0.76 2.32
CA LYS A 95 20.26 0.32 2.66
C LYS A 95 19.60 1.69 2.57
N VAL A 96 18.86 1.96 1.50
CA VAL A 96 18.16 3.25 1.33
C VAL A 96 17.05 3.37 2.36
N SER A 97 16.26 2.31 2.59
CA SER A 97 15.27 2.28 3.67
C SER A 97 15.89 2.58 5.02
N LYS A 98 17.02 1.95 5.36
CA LYS A 98 17.67 2.11 6.66
C LYS A 98 18.33 3.49 6.80
N TYR A 99 18.85 4.06 5.71
CA TYR A 99 19.41 5.40 5.67
C TYR A 99 18.31 6.46 5.79
N THR A 100 17.25 6.36 4.99
CA THR A 100 16.12 7.28 5.00
C THR A 100 15.38 7.24 6.33
N LEU A 101 15.14 6.06 6.90
CA LEU A 101 14.61 5.94 8.25
C LEU A 101 15.56 6.58 9.27
N ASN A 102 16.87 6.31 9.20
CA ASN A 102 17.84 6.94 10.10
C ASN A 102 17.86 8.47 9.96
N GLU A 103 17.75 9.01 8.75
CA GLU A 103 17.74 10.46 8.52
C GLU A 103 16.41 11.09 8.98
N ILE A 104 15.28 10.40 8.80
CA ILE A 104 13.99 10.83 9.36
C ILE A 104 14.05 10.83 10.88
N PHE A 105 14.53 9.76 11.52
CA PHE A 105 14.65 9.69 12.98
C PHE A 105 15.70 10.65 13.56
N LYS A 106 16.73 11.04 12.79
CA LYS A 106 17.72 12.05 13.21
C LYS A 106 17.19 13.47 13.11
N ASN A 107 16.37 13.76 12.10
CA ASN A 107 15.90 15.12 11.80
C ASN A 107 14.50 15.41 12.39
N ASP A 108 13.72 14.37 12.73
CA ASP A 108 12.39 14.52 13.30
C ASP A 108 12.19 13.53 14.48
N VAL A 109 12.28 14.05 15.70
CA VAL A 109 12.07 13.31 16.96
C VAL A 109 10.59 13.31 17.36
N THR A 110 9.68 13.67 16.45
CA THR A 110 8.27 13.75 16.79
C THR A 110 7.63 12.36 16.75
N GLU A 111 6.97 11.98 17.85
CA GLU A 111 6.15 10.75 18.00
C GLU A 111 5.09 10.58 16.88
N ASN A 112 4.87 11.62 16.07
CA ASN A 112 3.92 11.67 14.96
C ASN A 112 4.36 10.88 13.71
N PHE A 113 5.65 10.61 13.49
CA PHE A 113 6.10 9.82 12.32
C PHE A 113 5.46 8.43 12.27
N LEU A 114 5.29 7.80 13.44
CA LEU A 114 4.61 6.51 13.53
C LEU A 114 3.10 6.63 13.29
N ALA A 115 2.51 7.82 13.45
CA ALA A 115 1.08 8.06 13.27
C ALA A 115 0.69 8.46 11.84
N SER A 116 1.61 9.05 11.06
CA SER A 116 1.42 9.43 9.67
C SER A 116 1.68 8.25 8.72
N GLN A 117 0.83 8.08 7.70
CA GLN A 117 1.26 7.40 6.47
C GLN A 117 2.24 8.35 5.78
N GLU A 118 3.46 7.90 5.51
CA GLU A 118 4.46 8.74 4.86
C GLU A 118 4.87 8.18 3.51
N MET A 119 4.90 9.08 2.52
CA MET A 119 5.42 8.81 1.19
C MET A 119 6.65 9.67 0.95
N ILE A 120 7.77 9.02 0.66
CA ILE A 120 9.04 9.66 0.40
C ILE A 120 9.33 9.53 -1.09
N TYR A 121 9.52 10.65 -1.75
CA TYR A 121 9.77 10.73 -3.19
C TYR A 121 11.26 10.96 -3.40
N GLY A 122 11.94 9.93 -3.90
CA GLY A 122 13.28 10.05 -4.47
C GLY A 122 13.20 10.42 -5.95
N GLU A 123 14.36 10.61 -6.57
CA GLU A 123 14.50 11.00 -7.98
C GLU A 123 13.90 9.95 -8.94
N ASP A 124 14.12 8.66 -8.66
CA ASP A 124 13.65 7.53 -9.48
C ASP A 124 12.80 6.51 -8.69
N CYS A 125 12.46 6.79 -7.42
CA CYS A 125 11.78 5.85 -6.56
C CYS A 125 10.84 6.51 -5.55
N ILE A 126 9.85 5.75 -5.09
CA ILE A 126 8.89 6.18 -4.07
C ILE A 126 8.86 5.14 -2.95
N TYR A 127 9.02 5.59 -1.71
CA TYR A 127 8.91 4.76 -0.52
C TYR A 127 7.60 5.05 0.18
N ILE A 128 6.76 4.04 0.39
CA ILE A 128 5.52 4.14 1.17
C ILE A 128 5.75 3.46 2.52
N LEU A 129 5.60 4.21 3.60
CA LEU A 129 5.81 3.74 4.96
C LEU A 129 4.49 3.79 5.72
N LYS A 130 4.05 2.62 6.21
CA LYS A 130 2.85 2.49 7.04
C LYS A 130 3.08 1.47 8.15
N LYS A 131 2.29 1.58 9.23
CA LYS A 131 2.27 0.55 10.30
C LYS A 131 1.96 -0.83 9.72
N ASP A 132 2.54 -1.85 10.33
CA ASP A 132 2.23 -3.27 10.11
C ASP A 132 0.84 -3.63 10.71
N ASP A 133 -0.19 -2.99 10.17
CA ASP A 133 -1.60 -3.19 10.45
C ASP A 133 -2.30 -3.47 9.12
N ASN A 134 -3.00 -4.59 9.01
CA ASN A 134 -3.68 -5.01 7.80
C ASN A 134 -4.69 -3.98 7.25
N THR A 135 -5.22 -3.07 8.09
CA THR A 135 -6.11 -2.00 7.63
C THR A 135 -5.40 -0.93 6.81
N ASN A 136 -4.06 -0.85 6.88
CA ASN A 136 -3.26 0.11 6.12
C ASN A 136 -2.83 -0.40 4.74
N TRP A 137 -2.93 -1.72 4.52
CA TRP A 137 -2.42 -2.44 3.35
C TRP A 137 -3.55 -3.13 2.57
N THR A 138 -4.67 -2.44 2.39
CA THR A 138 -5.81 -2.94 1.63
C THR A 138 -5.79 -2.49 0.16
N GLU A 139 -6.58 -3.14 -0.68
CA GLU A 139 -6.74 -2.76 -2.10
C GLU A 139 -7.27 -1.32 -2.25
N THR A 140 -8.19 -0.88 -1.38
CA THR A 140 -8.62 0.52 -1.36
C THR A 140 -7.47 1.46 -1.04
N LYS A 141 -6.65 1.14 -0.03
CA LYS A 141 -5.48 1.96 0.32
C LYS A 141 -4.47 2.00 -0.80
N ALA A 142 -4.23 0.89 -1.49
CA ALA A 142 -3.37 0.86 -2.67
C ALA A 142 -3.86 1.82 -3.77
N PHE A 143 -5.17 1.84 -4.03
CA PHE A 143 -5.77 2.75 -5.01
C PHE A 143 -5.65 4.23 -4.58
N GLU A 144 -5.96 4.55 -3.32
CA GLU A 144 -5.84 5.90 -2.75
C GLU A 144 -4.39 6.40 -2.83
N ASP A 145 -3.44 5.56 -2.43
CA ASP A 145 -2.01 5.87 -2.50
C ASP A 145 -1.54 6.09 -3.93
N GLY A 146 -1.93 5.23 -4.85
CA GLY A 146 -1.57 5.38 -6.27
C GLY A 146 -2.11 6.69 -6.85
N ARG A 147 -3.32 7.10 -6.47
CA ARG A 147 -3.90 8.39 -6.87
C ARG A 147 -3.10 9.57 -6.33
N GLU A 148 -2.66 9.51 -5.07
CA GLU A 148 -1.86 10.58 -4.46
C GLU A 148 -0.47 10.69 -5.12
N ILE A 149 0.17 9.55 -5.38
CA ILE A 149 1.42 9.50 -6.15
C ILE A 149 1.26 10.18 -7.52
N LEU A 150 0.23 9.80 -8.27
CA LEU A 150 -0.02 10.38 -9.59
C LEU A 150 -0.30 11.88 -9.51
N LYS A 151 -1.10 12.31 -8.53
CA LYS A 151 -1.40 13.73 -8.33
C LYS A 151 -0.12 14.54 -8.10
N ARG A 152 0.83 14.01 -7.31
CA ARG A 152 2.09 14.70 -7.02
C ARG A 152 3.04 14.70 -8.22
N LEU A 153 3.09 13.62 -9.01
CA LEU A 153 3.95 13.51 -10.17
C LEU A 153 3.44 14.27 -11.40
N LEU A 154 2.12 14.42 -11.55
CA LEU A 154 1.51 15.12 -12.70
C LEU A 154 1.34 16.62 -12.48
N ASN A 155 1.31 17.07 -11.21
CA ASN A 155 1.19 18.49 -10.85
C ASN A 155 2.50 19.09 -10.30
N GLY A 156 3.59 18.33 -10.33
CA GLY A 156 4.93 18.73 -9.90
C GLY A 156 5.79 19.23 -11.04
#